data_AF-A0A920K4P7-F1
#
_entry.id   AF-A0A920K4P7-F1
#
_cell.length_a   1.000
_cell.length_b   1.000
_cell.length_c   1.000
_cell.angle_alpha   90.00
_cell.angle_beta   90.00
_cell.angle_gamma   90.00
#
_symmetry.space_group_name_H-M   'P 1'
#
loop_
_entity.id
_entity.type
_entity.pdbx_description
1 polymer ?
#
loop_
_entity_poly.entity_id
_entity_poly.type
_entity_poly.pdbx_seq_one_letter_code
_entity_poly.pdbx_strand_id
1 'polypeptide(L)' 'MIGSFYQPKAVVIDIKTLDTLNEREFFAGAAEIIKYGCIRDIRFLSGWKRIRCR' A
#
# COMPACT_ATOMS: atom_id res chain seq x y z
N MET A 1 3.35 -23.24 -8.83
CA MET A 1 4.30 -22.16 -9.12
C MET A 1 4.70 -22.23 -10.58
N ILE A 2 4.01 -21.48 -11.44
CA ILE A 2 4.35 -21.28 -12.86
C ILE A 2 4.20 -19.78 -13.11
N GLY A 3 5.20 -19.14 -13.72
CA GLY A 3 5.18 -17.70 -13.99
C GLY A 3 6.51 -17.20 -14.61
N SER A 4 6.52 -15.97 -15.11
CA SER A 4 7.71 -15.30 -15.65
C SER A 4 7.77 -13.83 -15.20
N PHE A 5 8.96 -13.23 -15.20
CA PHE A 5 9.13 -11.82 -14.93
C PHE A 5 9.00 -11.02 -16.24
N TYR A 6 7.92 -10.24 -16.36
CA TYR A 6 7.66 -9.39 -17.52
C TYR A 6 7.27 -7.99 -17.07
N GLN A 7 8.00 -6.97 -17.54
CA GLN A 7 7.74 -5.59 -17.15
C GLN A 7 6.59 -4.99 -17.97
N PRO A 8 5.64 -4.30 -17.33
CA PRO A 8 4.56 -3.64 -18.04
C PRO A 8 5.07 -2.40 -18.79
N LYS A 9 4.37 -2.00 -19.85
CA LYS A 9 4.65 -0.75 -20.58
C LYS A 9 4.27 0.50 -19.77
N ALA A 10 3.28 0.38 -18.90
CA ALA A 10 2.81 1.45 -18.02
C ALA A 10 2.12 0.86 -16.79
N VAL A 11 2.09 1.62 -15.70
CA VAL A 11 1.30 1.34 -14.49
C VAL A 11 0.41 2.56 -14.23
N VAL A 12 -0.89 2.35 -14.22
CA VAL A 12 -1.89 3.40 -13.97
C VAL A 12 -2.54 3.13 -12.61
N ILE A 13 -2.53 4.13 -11.74
CA ILE A 13 -3.10 4.04 -10.38
C ILE A 13 -4.08 5.20 -10.23
N ASP A 14 -5.37 4.91 -10.12
CA ASP A 14 -6.42 5.88 -9.86
C ASP A 14 -6.91 5.72 -8.41
N ILE A 15 -6.75 6.76 -7.59
CA ILE A 15 -7.10 6.74 -6.17
C ILE A 15 -8.62 6.62 -6.00
N LYS A 16 -9.43 7.08 -6.96
CA LYS A 16 -10.90 6.99 -6.90
C LYS A 16 -11.41 5.57 -6.85
N THR A 17 -10.64 4.59 -7.33
CA THR A 17 -11.06 3.19 -7.26
C THR A 17 -11.11 2.67 -5.82
N LEU A 18 -10.37 3.29 -4.90
CA LEU A 18 -10.37 2.93 -3.48
C LEU A 18 -11.71 3.21 -2.80
N ASP A 19 -12.51 4.16 -3.31
CA ASP A 19 -13.82 4.51 -2.74
C ASP A 19 -14.82 3.34 -2.78
N THR A 20 -14.57 2.35 -3.65
CA THR A 20 -15.40 1.15 -3.80
C THR A 20 -14.80 -0.09 -3.14
N LEU A 21 -13.59 0.02 -2.58
CA LEU A 21 -12.88 -1.10 -1.99
C LEU A 21 -13.37 -1.36 -0.55
N ASN A 22 -13.53 -2.63 -0.18
CA ASN A 22 -13.90 -2.99 1.18
C ASN A 22 -12.81 -2.54 2.18
N GLU A 23 -13.21 -1.98 3.33
CA GLU A 23 -12.31 -1.49 4.36
C GLU A 23 -11.27 -2.54 4.78
N ARG A 24 -11.66 -3.82 4.88
CA ARG A 24 -10.74 -4.89 5.23
C ARG A 24 -9.57 -5.02 4.24
N GLU A 25 -9.86 -4.92 2.95
CA GLU A 25 -8.85 -5.01 1.89
C GLU A 25 -7.98 -3.76 1.85
N PHE A 26 -8.57 -2.59 2.12
CA PHE A 26 -7.82 -1.36 2.28
C PHE A 26 -6.80 -1.47 3.43
N PHE A 27 -7.20 -1.97 4.59
CA PHE A 27 -6.29 -2.17 5.73
C PHE A 27 -5.25 -3.27 5.46
N ALA A 28 -5.61 -4.34 4.76
CA ALA A 28 -4.65 -5.37 4.35
C ALA A 28 -3.56 -4.78 3.43
N GLY A 29 -3.94 -3.94 2.46
CA GLY A 29 -2.99 -3.20 1.63
C GLY A 29 -2.18 -2.16 2.40
N ALA A 30 -2.81 -1.48 3.36
CA ALA A 30 -2.11 -0.52 4.22
C ALA A 30 -1.00 -1.20 5.05
N ALA A 31 -1.14 -2.47 5.44
CA ALA A 31 -0.06 -3.18 6.16
C ALA A 31 1.27 -3.20 5.37
N GLU A 32 1.21 -3.30 4.04
CA GLU A 32 2.38 -3.27 3.16
C GLU A 32 3.09 -1.92 3.20
N ILE A 33 2.33 -0.84 3.25
CA ILE A 33 2.90 0.49 3.39
C ILE A 33 3.65 0.54 4.75
N ILE A 34 3.12 -0.06 5.86
CA ILE A 34 3.72 0.01 7.23
C ILE A 34 5.05 -0.73 7.22
N LYS A 35 5.05 -1.90 6.59
CA LYS A 35 6.23 -2.69 6.36
C LYS A 35 7.34 -1.86 5.72
N TYR A 36 7.04 -1.10 4.66
CA TYR A 36 8.02 -0.21 4.03
C TYR A 36 8.61 0.81 5.00
N GLY A 37 7.77 1.44 5.83
CA GLY A 37 8.25 2.34 6.88
C GLY A 37 9.20 1.65 7.86
N CYS A 38 8.89 0.42 8.29
CA CYS A 38 9.72 -0.33 9.22
C CYS A 38 11.07 -0.75 8.63
N ILE A 39 11.11 -1.19 7.37
CA ILE A 39 12.34 -1.76 6.77
C ILE A 39 13.21 -0.73 6.04
N ARG A 40 12.66 0.42 5.66
CA ARG A 40 13.33 1.39 4.79
C ARG A 40 13.31 2.83 5.28
N ASP A 41 12.20 3.31 5.85
CA ASP A 41 12.08 4.73 6.19
C ASP A 41 11.32 4.96 7.52
N ILE A 42 12.11 5.12 8.58
CA ILE A 42 11.62 5.38 9.93
C ILE A 42 10.91 6.74 10.06
N ARG A 43 11.25 7.72 9.21
CA ARG A 43 10.64 9.06 9.23
C ARG A 43 9.24 9.00 8.61
N PHE A 44 9.11 8.28 7.50
CA PHE A 44 7.83 7.96 6.89
C PHE A 44 6.92 7.20 7.88
N LEU A 45 7.45 6.16 8.55
CA LEU A 45 6.71 5.43 9.58
C LEU A 45 6.23 6.35 10.72
N SER A 46 7.08 7.27 11.15
CA SER A 46 6.77 8.23 12.22
C SER A 46 5.66 9.20 11.85
N GLY A 47 5.61 9.64 10.58
CA GLY A 47 4.52 10.46 10.06
C GLY A 47 3.18 9.72 10.07
N TRP A 48 3.22 8.43 9.78
CA TRP A 48 2.00 7.63 9.64
C TRP A 48 1.39 7.15 10.95
N LYS A 49 2.19 7.04 12.02
CA LYS A 49 1.68 6.86 13.40
C LYS A 49 0.68 7.95 13.83
N ARG A 50 0.62 9.08 13.10
CA ARG A 50 -0.33 10.17 13.34
C ARG A 50 -1.69 9.95 12.68
N ILE A 51 -1.81 9.00 11.76
CA ILE A 51 -3.08 8.66 11.12
C ILE A 51 -3.83 7.74 12.07
N ARG A 52 -4.89 8.26 12.71
CA ARG A 52 -5.82 7.44 13.48
C ARG A 52 -6.60 6.57 12.49
N CYS A 53 -6.34 5.27 12.50
CA CYS A 53 -7.33 4.32 11.99
C CYS A 53 -8.56 4.48 12.90
N ARG A 54 -9.67 4.87 12.29
CA ARG A 54 -10.96 4.98 12.97
C ARG A 54 -11.60 3.60 13.04
#